data_AF-A0AA46P375-F1
#
_entry.id   AF-A0AA46P375-F1
#
_cell.length_a   1.000
_cell.length_b   1.000
_cell.length_c   1.000
_cell.angle_alpha   90.00
_cell.angle_beta   90.00
_cell.angle_gamma   90.00
#
_symmetry.space_group_name_H-M   'P 1'
#
loop_
_entity.id
_entity.type
_entity.pdbx_description
1 polymer ?
#
loop_
_entity_poly.entity_id
_entity_poly.type
_entity_poly.pdbx_seq_one_letter_code
_entity_poly.pdbx_strand_id
1 'polypeptide(L)'
;MADLNHEVKKAVNVAWTKESVFTEQEKQIVRNRIGSSADKGRKKDYVPKLLSAAAAVGFVLLIGGIAGVQSDVFPEQNGQETAVADRSFYPGLAEGAMLNNWKLSNFEKDSHGSLSAVFTGKAEITGTLDFKNDFIYFLPDHNSLKLLPLIDGKNVKIAFNEADQEKLKKVFGVKMPIKEENVSLIISGYRAAEGTVHQADAVEVIMPQELQLGPLPFQLLLNNDKKLVLPEPLNHVYKEFSLRGTDETLKGLRPSEVFQLYLFAEEIEDFYTQYALFNHEPGIEKPFPTLNDYLNAISESASIPEEQTLLHRVKNASLEEVTLDDSSAYISISEEAGLGFGLSKNSEGIWKVNWMPIQ
;
A
#
# COMPACT_ATOMS: atom_id res chain seq x y z
N MET A 1 -23.86 -17.11 -37.63
CA MET A 1 -23.82 -17.58 -36.23
C MET A 1 -23.12 -18.92 -36.05
N ALA A 2 -22.97 -19.77 -37.09
CA ALA A 2 -22.17 -21.00 -36.99
C ALA A 2 -20.65 -20.77 -36.96
N ASP A 3 -20.15 -19.70 -37.61
CA ASP A 3 -18.70 -19.45 -37.70
C ASP A 3 -18.05 -18.94 -36.40
N LEU A 4 -18.78 -18.15 -35.59
CA LEU A 4 -18.27 -17.64 -34.31
C LEU A 4 -18.00 -18.78 -33.31
N ASN A 5 -18.79 -19.85 -33.39
CA ASN A 5 -18.67 -21.03 -32.54
C ASN A 5 -17.46 -21.91 -32.87
N HIS A 6 -16.96 -21.83 -34.12
CA HIS A 6 -15.78 -22.57 -34.53
C HIS A 6 -14.49 -21.86 -34.09
N GLU A 7 -14.47 -20.52 -34.09
CA GLU A 7 -13.31 -19.74 -33.61
C GLU A 7 -13.13 -19.85 -32.09
N VAL A 8 -14.21 -19.85 -31.31
CA VAL A 8 -14.14 -20.03 -29.84
C VAL A 8 -13.65 -21.43 -29.47
N LYS A 9 -14.16 -22.49 -30.12
CA LYS A 9 -13.66 -23.86 -29.91
C LYS A 9 -12.18 -24.04 -30.28
N LYS A 10 -11.71 -23.30 -31.28
CA LYS A 10 -10.31 -23.34 -31.71
C LYS A 10 -9.41 -22.58 -30.74
N ALA A 11 -9.86 -21.46 -30.18
CA ALA A 11 -9.13 -20.70 -29.16
C ALA A 11 -8.96 -21.50 -27.87
N VAL A 12 -10.03 -22.18 -27.41
CA VAL A 12 -9.99 -23.01 -26.19
C VAL A 12 -9.06 -24.21 -26.34
N ASN A 13 -9.11 -24.93 -27.46
CA ASN A 13 -8.23 -26.10 -27.67
C ASN A 13 -6.75 -25.75 -27.93
N VAL A 14 -6.46 -24.56 -28.50
CA VAL A 14 -5.09 -24.09 -28.73
C VAL A 14 -4.43 -23.64 -27.43
N ALA A 15 -5.19 -23.02 -26.51
CA ALA A 15 -4.69 -22.63 -25.20
C ALA A 15 -4.29 -23.83 -24.30
N TRP A 16 -4.77 -25.03 -24.62
CA TRP A 16 -4.66 -26.21 -23.75
C TRP A 16 -3.54 -27.20 -24.11
N THR A 17 -2.79 -27.02 -25.21
CA THR A 17 -1.88 -28.09 -25.68
C THR A 17 -0.46 -27.73 -26.10
N LYS A 18 0.00 -26.47 -26.02
CA LYS A 18 1.41 -26.14 -26.29
C LYS A 18 1.88 -24.93 -25.49
N GLU A 19 3.14 -24.95 -25.06
CA GLU A 19 3.87 -23.81 -24.49
C GLU A 19 3.39 -22.49 -25.12
N SER A 20 2.87 -21.59 -24.29
CA SER A 20 2.18 -20.38 -24.73
C SER A 20 3.14 -19.39 -25.37
N VAL A 21 3.42 -19.59 -26.65
CA VAL A 21 4.06 -18.58 -27.48
C VAL A 21 2.96 -17.63 -27.92
N PHE A 22 2.98 -16.39 -27.39
CA PHE A 22 2.08 -15.31 -27.83
C PHE A 22 1.97 -15.30 -29.36
N THR A 23 0.75 -15.35 -29.86
CA THR A 23 0.46 -15.15 -31.28
C THR A 23 0.84 -13.72 -31.69
N GLU A 24 1.17 -13.49 -32.96
CA GLU A 24 1.54 -12.14 -33.42
C GLU A 24 0.40 -11.12 -33.22
N GLN A 25 -0.86 -11.56 -33.23
CA GLN A 25 -2.00 -10.71 -32.86
C GLN A 25 -2.02 -10.36 -31.38
N GLU A 26 -1.75 -11.32 -30.48
CA GLU A 26 -1.64 -11.05 -29.05
C GLU A 26 -0.44 -10.15 -28.73
N LYS A 27 0.70 -10.33 -29.41
CA LYS A 27 1.83 -9.40 -29.31
C LYS A 27 1.46 -8.00 -29.78
N GLN A 28 0.66 -7.88 -30.84
CA GLN A 28 0.15 -6.59 -31.32
C GLN A 28 -0.81 -5.95 -30.30
N ILE A 29 -1.68 -6.73 -29.65
CA ILE A 29 -2.61 -6.28 -28.60
C ILE A 29 -1.83 -5.84 -27.35
N VAL A 30 -0.82 -6.60 -26.93
CA VAL A 30 0.06 -6.25 -25.81
C VAL A 30 0.88 -5.00 -26.13
N ARG A 31 1.46 -4.87 -27.34
CA ARG A 31 2.13 -3.63 -27.78
C ARG A 31 1.18 -2.44 -27.82
N ASN A 32 -0.06 -2.63 -28.25
CA ASN A 32 -1.05 -1.57 -28.29
C ASN A 32 -1.52 -1.18 -26.87
N ARG A 33 -1.60 -2.12 -25.91
CA ARG A 33 -1.87 -1.81 -24.49
C ARG A 33 -0.72 -1.08 -23.82
N ILE A 34 0.52 -1.47 -24.10
CA ILE A 34 1.71 -0.79 -23.57
C ILE A 34 1.88 0.61 -24.22
N GLY A 35 1.57 0.75 -25.52
CA GLY A 35 1.65 2.03 -26.24
C GLY A 35 0.48 3.00 -25.98
N SER A 36 -0.69 2.51 -25.58
CA SER A 36 -1.89 3.35 -25.32
C SER A 36 -2.15 3.65 -23.84
N SER A 37 -1.26 3.19 -22.94
CA SER A 37 -1.27 3.59 -21.52
C SER A 37 -0.61 4.95 -21.27
N ALA A 38 -0.08 5.61 -22.32
CA ALA A 38 0.16 7.04 -22.31
C ALA A 38 -1.14 7.75 -22.71
N ASP A 39 -1.67 8.59 -21.81
CA ASP A 39 -2.94 9.32 -21.91
C ASP A 39 -4.23 8.50 -21.70
N LYS A 40 -4.71 8.52 -20.46
CA LYS A 40 -5.95 9.27 -20.11
C LYS A 40 -6.21 9.20 -18.61
N GLY A 41 -6.32 10.38 -18.00
CA GLY A 41 -6.52 10.55 -16.57
C GLY A 41 -7.88 10.09 -16.07
N ARG A 42 -7.94 9.87 -14.75
CA ARG A 42 -9.18 9.93 -13.97
C ARG A 42 -8.87 10.25 -12.51
N LYS A 43 -9.71 11.15 -12.00
CA LYS A 43 -9.72 11.74 -10.66
C LYS A 43 -9.99 10.68 -9.60
N LYS A 44 -9.44 10.83 -8.39
CA LYS A 44 -9.92 10.13 -7.19
C LYS A 44 -10.01 11.08 -5.99
N ASP A 45 -11.16 10.97 -5.33
CA ASP A 45 -11.54 11.64 -4.10
C ASP A 45 -10.93 10.96 -2.86
N TYR A 46 -10.71 11.76 -1.83
CA TYR A 46 -10.39 11.41 -0.44
C TYR A 46 -11.49 10.52 0.17
N VAL A 47 -11.31 9.70 1.23
CA VAL A 47 -10.91 9.98 2.62
C VAL A 47 -10.65 8.61 3.39
N PRO A 48 -10.41 8.50 4.73
CA PRO A 48 -9.12 8.05 5.25
C PRO A 48 -9.16 6.96 6.38
N LYS A 49 -7.98 6.68 6.96
CA LYS A 49 -7.69 6.19 8.35
C LYS A 49 -8.00 4.72 8.71
N LEU A 50 -7.01 4.00 9.30
CA LEU A 50 -6.85 3.78 10.76
C LEU A 50 -5.90 2.59 11.09
N LEU A 51 -4.87 2.89 11.91
CA LEU A 51 -4.26 2.11 13.02
C LEU A 51 -4.12 0.58 12.97
N SER A 52 -2.88 0.10 13.11
CA SER A 52 -2.37 -0.79 14.20
C SER A 52 -0.93 -1.23 13.84
N ALA A 53 0.13 -0.86 14.58
CA ALA A 53 0.59 -1.28 15.90
C ALA A 53 1.19 -2.71 15.96
N ALA A 54 2.44 -2.78 16.46
CA ALA A 54 3.27 -3.94 16.85
C ALA A 54 4.10 -4.62 15.72
N ALA A 55 5.37 -5.03 15.88
CA ALA A 55 6.32 -4.96 17.00
C ALA A 55 7.76 -5.29 16.52
N ALA A 56 8.72 -4.66 17.22
CA ALA A 56 10.01 -5.17 17.71
C ALA A 56 10.96 -5.99 16.81
N VAL A 57 12.13 -5.41 16.51
CA VAL A 57 13.50 -5.94 16.73
C VAL A 57 14.38 -4.68 16.86
N GLY A 58 15.11 -4.36 17.92
CA GLY A 58 16.05 -5.18 18.68
C GLY A 58 17.47 -4.82 18.25
N PHE A 59 18.05 -3.71 18.73
CA PHE A 59 19.50 -3.48 18.65
C PHE A 59 20.05 -2.67 19.85
N VAL A 60 20.60 -3.43 20.79
CA VAL A 60 21.92 -3.32 21.44
C VAL A 60 22.45 -1.92 21.84
N LEU A 61 22.39 -1.70 23.16
CA LEU A 61 23.40 -1.10 24.04
C LEU A 61 24.74 -0.66 23.41
N LEU A 62 25.11 0.62 23.54
CA LEU A 62 26.46 1.04 23.92
C LEU A 62 26.46 2.43 24.59
N ILE A 63 26.89 2.46 25.86
CA ILE A 63 27.85 3.39 26.51
C ILE A 63 27.54 4.90 26.42
N GLY A 64 27.47 5.68 27.50
CA GLY A 64 27.90 5.51 28.88
C GLY A 64 27.70 6.86 29.61
N GLY A 65 27.41 6.78 30.90
CA GLY A 65 27.20 7.97 31.73
C GLY A 65 28.49 8.75 31.97
N ILE A 66 28.35 10.07 32.10
CA ILE A 66 29.22 10.87 32.95
C ILE A 66 28.32 11.81 33.76
N ALA A 67 28.16 11.48 35.03
CA ALA A 67 27.74 12.43 36.05
C ALA A 67 28.99 13.16 36.56
N GLY A 68 28.94 14.49 36.53
CA GLY A 68 29.49 15.43 37.51
C GLY A 68 31.01 15.51 37.72
N VAL A 69 31.58 16.69 37.42
CA VAL A 69 32.47 17.41 38.36
C VAL A 69 32.27 18.93 38.14
N GLN A 70 31.82 19.61 39.19
CA GLN A 70 31.97 21.06 39.35
C GLN A 70 33.46 21.41 39.45
N SER A 71 33.92 22.37 38.65
CA SER A 71 35.08 23.19 39.05
C SER A 71 34.88 24.60 38.53
N ASP A 72 34.58 25.51 39.46
CA ASP A 72 34.79 26.95 39.31
C ASP A 72 36.26 27.21 38.97
N VAL A 73 36.55 27.84 37.83
CA VAL A 73 37.68 28.77 37.65
C VAL A 73 37.32 29.74 36.51
N PHE A 74 37.01 30.99 36.87
CA PHE A 74 37.01 32.12 35.94
C PHE A 74 38.45 32.41 35.46
N PRO A 75 38.58 32.92 34.23
CA PRO A 75 39.11 34.28 34.15
C PRO A 75 38.25 35.20 33.28
N GLU A 76 38.07 36.42 33.77
CA GLU A 76 37.64 37.58 33.01
C GLU A 76 38.50 37.75 31.75
N GLN A 77 37.85 37.78 30.57
CA GLN A 77 38.29 38.65 29.49
C GLN A 77 37.10 39.28 28.76
N ASN A 78 37.13 40.61 28.81
CA ASN A 78 36.28 41.59 28.16
C ASN A 78 36.00 41.33 26.67
N GLY A 79 34.75 41.57 26.26
CA GLY A 79 34.49 42.47 25.13
C GLY A 79 33.84 41.90 23.88
N GLN A 80 32.55 41.54 23.95
CA GLN A 80 31.47 41.95 23.03
C GLN A 80 30.25 41.02 23.21
N GLU A 81 29.53 41.19 24.32
CA GLU A 81 28.12 40.78 24.37
C GLU A 81 27.27 41.91 23.81
N THR A 82 27.07 41.92 22.50
CA THR A 82 25.84 42.50 21.97
C THR A 82 24.69 41.60 22.41
N ALA A 83 23.92 42.11 23.35
CA ALA A 83 22.64 41.61 23.83
C ALA A 83 21.88 40.78 22.78
N VAL A 84 21.92 39.46 22.91
CA VAL A 84 20.98 38.55 22.24
C VAL A 84 19.70 38.55 23.07
N ALA A 85 19.06 39.72 23.11
CA ALA A 85 17.71 39.85 23.60
C ALA A 85 16.79 39.19 22.57
N ASP A 86 15.92 38.32 23.09
CA ASP A 86 14.81 37.65 22.41
C ASP A 86 15.12 36.35 21.65
N ARG A 87 15.61 35.34 22.38
CA ARG A 87 15.51 33.91 21.98
C ARG A 87 14.16 33.31 22.41
N SER A 88 13.07 34.02 22.16
CA SER A 88 11.74 33.71 22.72
C SER A 88 11.26 32.29 22.43
N PHE A 89 11.58 31.73 21.26
CA PHE A 89 11.11 30.38 20.87
C PHE A 89 12.06 29.22 21.22
N TYR A 90 13.26 29.49 21.77
CA TYR A 90 14.15 28.50 22.41
C TYR A 90 14.83 29.09 23.65
N PRO A 91 14.07 29.35 24.74
CA PRO A 91 14.61 30.04 25.90
C PRO A 91 15.66 29.17 26.61
N GLY A 92 16.83 29.75 26.88
CA GLY A 92 17.90 29.09 27.61
C GLY A 92 18.72 28.08 26.80
N LEU A 93 18.44 27.88 25.51
CA LEU A 93 19.24 26.99 24.66
C LEU A 93 20.50 27.71 24.16
N ALA A 94 21.67 27.19 24.51
CA ALA A 94 22.97 27.68 24.07
C ALA A 94 23.50 26.88 22.87
N GLU A 95 24.38 27.49 22.08
CA GLU A 95 25.06 26.79 20.98
C GLU A 95 25.76 25.53 21.49
N GLY A 96 25.63 24.44 20.74
CA GLY A 96 26.13 23.11 21.11
C GLY A 96 25.22 22.32 22.05
N ALA A 97 24.16 22.90 22.60
CA ALA A 97 23.18 22.18 23.41
C ALA A 97 22.43 21.12 22.58
N MET A 98 22.02 20.05 23.26
CA MET A 98 21.28 18.94 22.66
C MET A 98 19.79 19.04 22.95
N LEU A 99 18.95 18.81 21.94
CA LEU A 99 17.50 18.67 22.06
C LEU A 99 17.02 17.50 21.19
N ASN A 100 16.41 16.48 21.78
CA ASN A 100 15.94 15.27 21.07
C ASN A 100 17.02 14.64 20.16
N ASN A 101 18.27 14.57 20.64
CA ASN A 101 19.45 14.10 19.90
C ASN A 101 19.93 15.00 18.75
N TRP A 102 19.41 16.22 18.64
CA TRP A 102 19.90 17.23 17.71
C TRP A 102 20.80 18.24 18.43
N LYS A 103 21.92 18.59 17.81
CA LYS A 103 22.84 19.60 18.30
C LYS A 103 22.48 20.97 17.72
N LEU A 104 22.17 21.93 18.57
CA LEU A 104 22.01 23.32 18.14
C LEU A 104 23.35 23.84 17.61
N SER A 105 23.38 24.23 16.35
CA SER A 105 24.60 24.69 15.66
C SER A 105 24.72 26.21 15.72
N ASN A 106 23.64 26.95 15.46
CA ASN A 106 23.60 28.40 15.60
C ASN A 106 22.15 28.91 15.58
N PHE A 107 21.99 30.22 15.81
CA PHE A 107 20.78 30.95 15.48
C PHE A 107 21.07 31.87 14.28
N GLU A 108 20.15 31.90 13.33
CA GLU A 108 20.25 32.71 12.11
C GLU A 108 19.05 33.65 12.01
N LYS A 109 19.26 34.82 11.40
CA LYS A 109 18.16 35.74 11.05
C LYS A 109 18.02 35.77 9.54
N ASP A 110 16.80 35.66 9.06
CA ASP A 110 16.52 35.84 7.63
C ASP A 110 16.60 37.33 7.22
N SER A 111 16.40 37.62 5.94
CA SER A 111 16.39 38.99 5.41
C SER A 111 15.31 39.89 6.00
N HIS A 112 14.29 39.30 6.64
CA HIS A 112 13.18 40.00 7.28
C HIS A 112 13.38 40.13 8.80
N GLY A 113 14.50 39.61 9.33
CA GLY A 113 14.82 39.63 10.75
C GLY A 113 14.21 38.48 11.56
N SER A 114 13.52 37.54 10.92
CA SER A 114 12.91 36.37 11.58
C SER A 114 14.01 35.44 12.09
N LEU A 115 13.92 35.06 13.36
CA LEU A 115 14.91 34.19 14.00
C LEU A 115 14.63 32.72 13.65
N SER A 116 15.68 31.98 13.32
CA SER A 116 15.65 30.53 13.10
C SER A 116 16.75 29.85 13.92
N ALA A 117 16.46 28.68 14.48
CA ALA A 117 17.41 27.84 15.19
C ALA A 117 17.83 26.69 14.27
N VAL A 118 19.13 26.54 14.02
CA VAL A 118 19.66 25.53 13.10
C VAL A 118 20.24 24.38 13.91
N PHE A 119 19.76 23.19 13.64
CA PHE A 119 20.12 21.96 14.30
C PHE A 119 20.79 21.01 13.33
N THR A 120 21.83 20.34 13.80
CA THR A 120 22.50 19.24 13.09
C THR A 120 22.27 17.93 13.86
N GLY A 121 21.95 16.88 13.12
CA GLY A 121 21.59 15.59 13.70
C GLY A 121 21.32 14.56 12.62
N LYS A 122 20.66 13.47 12.98
CA LYS A 122 20.11 12.51 12.02
C LYS A 122 18.84 11.91 12.63
N ALA A 123 17.74 11.98 11.90
CA ALA A 123 16.50 11.33 12.29
C ALA A 123 15.83 10.70 11.07
N GLU A 124 15.27 9.51 11.27
CA GLU A 124 14.31 8.92 10.35
C GLU A 124 12.91 9.38 10.78
N ILE A 125 12.18 10.01 9.87
CA ILE A 125 10.85 10.56 10.11
C ILE A 125 9.87 10.03 9.07
N THR A 126 8.68 9.66 9.53
CA THR A 126 7.54 9.20 8.75
C THR A 126 6.45 10.25 8.70
N GLY A 127 5.73 10.34 7.58
CA GLY A 127 4.72 11.36 7.38
C GLY A 127 4.08 11.37 6.00
N THR A 128 3.45 12.49 5.65
CA THR A 128 2.76 12.70 4.37
C THR A 128 3.47 13.78 3.57
N LEU A 129 3.78 13.52 2.29
CA LEU A 129 4.18 14.57 1.35
C LEU A 129 2.94 15.24 0.75
N ASP A 130 2.88 16.56 0.84
CA ASP A 130 1.82 17.44 0.33
C ASP A 130 2.40 18.33 -0.78
N PHE A 131 2.04 18.04 -2.03
CA PHE A 131 2.55 18.73 -3.22
C PHE A 131 1.61 19.87 -3.61
N LYS A 132 2.03 21.12 -3.40
CA LYS A 132 1.21 22.32 -3.64
C LYS A 132 2.02 23.45 -4.25
N ASN A 133 1.51 24.03 -5.35
CA ASN A 133 2.06 25.23 -5.99
C ASN A 133 3.56 25.11 -6.28
N ASP A 134 4.00 23.99 -6.85
CA ASP A 134 5.40 23.62 -7.14
C ASP A 134 6.28 23.29 -5.92
N PHE A 135 5.75 23.43 -4.70
CA PHE A 135 6.46 23.12 -3.47
C PHE A 135 6.03 21.78 -2.87
N ILE A 136 7.00 21.11 -2.26
CA ILE A 136 6.78 19.89 -1.48
C ILE A 136 6.86 20.25 0.00
N TYR A 137 5.79 19.95 0.73
CA TYR A 137 5.77 19.99 2.18
C TYR A 137 5.71 18.58 2.73
N PHE A 138 6.47 18.30 3.77
CA PHE A 138 6.34 17.08 4.55
C PHE A 138 5.58 17.38 5.84
N LEU A 139 4.57 16.57 6.13
CA LEU A 139 3.74 16.61 7.32
C LEU A 139 4.13 15.42 8.20
N PRO A 140 5.01 15.59 9.20
CA PRO A 140 5.45 14.50 10.05
C PRO A 140 4.27 13.91 10.83
N ASP A 141 4.29 12.60 11.04
CA ASP A 141 3.34 11.94 11.92
C ASP A 141 3.64 12.23 13.40
N HIS A 142 2.73 11.78 14.28
CA HIS A 142 2.84 12.03 15.71
C HIS A 142 4.11 11.46 16.35
N ASN A 143 4.65 10.35 15.83
CA ASN A 143 5.87 9.74 16.38
C ASN A 143 7.10 10.52 15.94
N SER A 144 7.13 10.92 14.67
CA SER A 144 8.21 11.70 14.06
C SER A 144 8.35 13.08 14.68
N LEU A 145 7.25 13.72 15.09
CA LEU A 145 7.28 14.99 15.82
C LEU A 145 8.09 14.90 17.14
N LYS A 146 8.15 13.72 17.77
CA LYS A 146 8.94 13.51 19.01
C LYS A 146 10.44 13.38 18.74
N LEU A 147 10.82 13.10 17.50
CA LEU A 147 12.21 12.95 17.06
C LEU A 147 12.83 14.27 16.61
N LEU A 148 12.00 15.28 16.33
CA LEU A 148 12.43 16.61 15.91
C LEU A 148 12.77 17.49 17.12
N PRO A 149 13.71 18.43 17.01
CA PRO A 149 14.04 19.35 18.09
C PRO A 149 12.97 20.44 18.13
N LEU A 150 11.82 20.14 18.72
CA LEU A 150 10.66 21.02 18.84
C LEU A 150 10.34 21.29 20.32
N ILE A 151 10.00 22.53 20.67
CA ILE A 151 9.46 22.86 22.00
C ILE A 151 7.96 22.54 22.06
N ASP A 152 7.21 22.95 21.05
CA ASP A 152 5.75 22.76 20.97
C ASP A 152 5.40 21.92 19.73
N GLY A 153 5.13 20.63 19.95
CA GLY A 153 4.94 19.63 18.89
C GLY A 153 3.59 19.67 18.16
N LYS A 154 3.09 20.84 17.75
CA LYS A 154 1.80 20.94 17.04
C LYS A 154 1.92 21.56 15.65
N ASN A 155 1.46 20.80 14.65
CA ASN A 155 1.20 21.22 13.26
C ASN A 155 2.41 21.80 12.52
N VAL A 156 3.55 21.12 12.62
CA VAL A 156 4.76 21.47 11.86
C VAL A 156 4.62 20.98 10.43
N LYS A 157 4.92 21.87 9.47
CA LYS A 157 5.16 21.54 8.07
C LYS A 157 6.64 21.72 7.79
N ILE A 158 7.26 20.75 7.13
CA ILE A 158 8.67 20.81 6.77
C ILE A 158 8.77 21.10 5.28
N ALA A 159 9.42 22.19 4.92
CA ALA A 159 9.83 22.50 3.56
C ALA A 159 11.27 22.02 3.33
N PHE A 160 11.61 21.81 2.06
CA PHE A 160 12.95 21.39 1.65
C PHE A 160 13.61 22.45 0.78
N ASN A 161 14.93 22.45 0.70
CA ASN A 161 15.65 23.28 -0.27
C ASN A 161 15.35 22.84 -1.72
N GLU A 162 15.69 23.67 -2.71
CA GLU A 162 15.35 23.41 -4.12
C GLU A 162 15.92 22.08 -4.64
N ALA A 163 17.15 21.75 -4.27
CA ALA A 163 17.81 20.51 -4.69
C ALA A 163 17.08 19.26 -4.16
N ASP A 164 16.70 19.29 -2.89
CA ASP A 164 15.95 18.20 -2.23
C ASP A 164 14.52 18.11 -2.77
N GLN A 165 13.87 19.24 -3.08
CA GLN A 165 12.57 19.23 -3.75
C GLN A 165 12.65 18.53 -5.11
N GLU A 166 13.64 18.85 -5.94
CA GLU A 166 13.81 18.18 -7.25
C GLU A 166 14.11 16.69 -7.11
N LYS A 167 14.88 16.29 -6.09
CA LYS A 167 15.11 14.88 -5.77
C LYS A 167 13.81 14.17 -5.40
N LEU A 168 13.01 14.76 -4.51
CA LEU A 168 11.72 14.22 -4.09
C LEU A 168 10.73 14.14 -5.27
N LYS A 169 10.65 15.17 -6.15
CA LYS A 169 9.82 15.14 -7.36
C LYS A 169 10.18 13.96 -8.28
N LYS A 170 11.47 13.70 -8.46
CA LYS A 170 11.96 12.59 -9.29
C LYS A 170 11.60 11.23 -8.70
N VAL A 171 11.75 11.07 -7.39
CA VAL A 171 11.50 9.80 -6.69
C VAL A 171 10.01 9.44 -6.69
N PHE A 172 9.14 10.40 -6.37
CA PHE A 172 7.70 10.16 -6.26
C PHE A 172 6.92 10.38 -7.57
N GLY A 173 7.61 10.72 -8.67
CA GLY A 173 7.00 10.81 -10.00
C GLY A 173 5.84 11.81 -10.12
N VAL A 174 5.89 12.92 -9.37
CA VAL A 174 4.68 13.71 -9.11
C VAL A 174 4.27 14.63 -10.27
N LYS A 175 3.03 14.45 -10.73
CA LYS A 175 2.25 15.46 -11.47
C LYS A 175 1.26 16.10 -10.49
N MET A 176 1.35 17.41 -10.26
CA MET A 176 0.59 18.10 -9.20
C MET A 176 -0.95 18.13 -9.39
N PRO A 177 -1.73 18.33 -8.30
CA PRO A 177 -1.41 18.16 -6.87
C PRO A 177 -1.77 16.74 -6.38
N ILE A 178 -0.87 16.10 -5.62
CA ILE A 178 -1.03 14.74 -5.06
C ILE A 178 -0.61 14.78 -3.58
N LYS A 179 -1.16 13.88 -2.76
CA LYS A 179 -0.61 13.57 -1.43
C LYS A 179 -0.11 12.14 -1.42
N GLU A 180 1.10 11.96 -0.91
CA GLU A 180 1.70 10.63 -0.70
C GLU A 180 1.79 10.36 0.80
N GLU A 181 1.11 9.32 1.27
CA GLU A 181 1.06 8.96 2.69
C GLU A 181 2.16 7.95 3.06
N ASN A 182 2.52 7.89 4.34
CA ASN A 182 3.49 6.93 4.90
C ASN A 182 4.90 6.97 4.30
N VAL A 183 5.35 8.16 3.89
CA VAL A 183 6.71 8.38 3.38
C VAL A 183 7.70 8.40 4.54
N SER A 184 8.79 7.63 4.44
CA SER A 184 9.92 7.68 5.37
C SER A 184 11.09 8.48 4.78
N LEU A 185 11.62 9.42 5.55
CA LEU A 185 12.73 10.30 5.16
C LEU A 185 13.82 10.27 6.23
N ILE A 186 15.08 10.23 5.81
CA ILE A 186 16.22 10.53 6.68
C ILE A 186 16.59 12.00 6.49
N ILE A 187 16.49 12.80 7.55
CA ILE A 187 16.92 14.20 7.57
C ILE A 187 18.16 14.37 8.44
N SER A 188 19.07 15.28 8.06
CA SER A 188 20.29 15.59 8.85
C SER A 188 20.43 17.04 9.29
N GLY A 189 19.71 17.94 8.63
CA GLY A 189 19.63 19.34 9.00
C GLY A 189 18.18 19.69 9.33
N TYR A 190 17.98 20.46 10.40
CA TYR A 190 16.67 20.95 10.76
C TYR A 190 16.75 22.41 11.18
N ARG A 191 15.91 23.25 10.57
CA ARG A 191 15.83 24.68 10.85
C ARG A 191 14.44 25.00 11.37
N ALA A 192 14.37 25.24 12.66
CA ALA A 192 13.15 25.65 13.32
C ALA A 192 13.00 27.17 13.19
N ALA A 193 11.89 27.63 12.60
CA ALA A 193 11.56 29.04 12.50
C ALA A 193 10.37 29.38 13.40
N GLU A 194 10.22 30.67 13.72
CA GLU A 194 9.02 31.17 14.40
C GLU A 194 7.79 30.98 13.48
N GLY A 195 6.98 29.96 13.77
CA GLY A 195 5.79 29.62 12.98
C GLY A 195 5.61 28.12 12.74
N THR A 196 4.79 27.79 11.73
CA THR A 196 4.40 26.41 11.42
C THR A 196 5.19 25.78 10.27
N VAL A 197 5.97 26.57 9.52
CA VAL A 197 6.78 26.07 8.40
C VAL A 197 8.26 26.10 8.79
N HIS A 198 8.83 24.91 8.88
CA HIS A 198 10.21 24.65 9.24
C HIS A 198 10.94 24.15 8.00
N GLN A 199 12.27 24.12 8.01
CA GLN A 199 13.04 23.58 6.90
C GLN A 199 13.86 22.37 7.34
N ALA A 200 14.04 21.40 6.46
CA ALA A 200 14.95 20.28 6.69
C ALA A 200 15.77 19.98 5.44
N ASP A 201 16.95 19.44 5.67
CA ASP A 201 17.81 18.89 4.63
C ASP A 201 17.60 17.38 4.57
N ALA A 202 17.09 16.90 3.44
CA ALA A 202 16.74 15.49 3.24
C ALA A 202 17.94 14.72 2.68
N VAL A 203 18.51 13.83 3.50
CA VAL A 203 19.67 13.03 3.11
C VAL A 203 19.25 11.91 2.18
N GLU A 204 18.20 11.19 2.56
CA GLU A 204 17.80 9.95 1.90
C GLU A 204 16.29 9.79 1.97
N VAL A 205 15.70 9.42 0.83
CA VAL A 205 14.31 8.99 0.77
C VAL A 205 14.33 7.49 0.99
N ILE A 206 13.81 7.04 2.13
CA ILE A 206 13.56 5.61 2.31
C ILE A 206 12.24 5.37 1.59
N MET A 207 12.32 4.86 0.37
CA MET A 207 11.14 4.35 -0.29
C MET A 207 10.50 3.36 0.68
N PRO A 208 9.20 3.51 1.03
CA PRO A 208 8.52 2.48 1.76
C PRO A 208 8.79 1.22 0.97
N GLN A 209 9.52 0.28 1.58
CA GLN A 209 9.71 -1.01 0.98
C GLN A 209 8.29 -1.51 0.80
N GLU A 210 7.85 -1.55 -0.46
CA GLU A 210 6.54 -2.08 -0.84
C GLU A 210 6.42 -3.36 -0.01
N LEU A 211 5.47 -3.36 0.94
CA LEU A 211 5.30 -4.48 1.85
C LEU A 211 4.96 -5.63 0.93
N GLN A 212 5.98 -6.36 0.49
CA GLN A 212 5.85 -7.65 -0.14
C GLN A 212 5.36 -8.50 1.02
N LEU A 213 4.04 -8.42 1.26
CA LEU A 213 3.31 -9.40 2.01
C LEU A 213 3.62 -10.68 1.27
N GLY A 214 4.62 -11.41 1.79
CA GLY A 214 5.03 -12.66 1.20
C GLY A 214 3.81 -13.57 1.07
N PRO A 215 3.88 -14.56 0.18
CA PRO A 215 2.77 -15.49 -0.02
C PRO A 215 2.27 -16.00 1.34
N LEU A 216 0.97 -15.80 1.61
CA LEU A 216 0.35 -16.21 2.87
C LEU A 216 -0.30 -17.59 2.66
N PRO A 217 0.28 -18.68 3.20
CA PRO A 217 -0.29 -20.00 3.02
C PRO A 217 -1.63 -20.12 3.74
N PHE A 218 -2.58 -20.82 3.12
CA PHE A 218 -3.85 -21.20 3.74
C PHE A 218 -4.30 -22.59 3.27
N GLN A 219 -5.32 -23.13 3.92
CA GLN A 219 -5.85 -24.46 3.62
C GLN A 219 -7.37 -24.42 3.52
N LEU A 220 -7.91 -25.25 2.63
CA LEU A 220 -9.34 -25.52 2.56
C LEU A 220 -9.71 -26.53 3.64
N LEU A 221 -10.80 -26.27 4.36
CA LEU A 221 -11.34 -27.25 5.32
C LEU A 221 -12.21 -28.25 4.57
N LEU A 222 -11.93 -29.54 4.73
CA LEU A 222 -12.69 -30.62 4.14
C LEU A 222 -13.35 -31.47 5.23
N ASN A 223 -14.55 -31.98 4.98
CA ASN A 223 -15.18 -32.97 5.86
C ASN A 223 -14.71 -34.40 5.56
N ASN A 224 -15.27 -35.39 6.26
CA ASN A 224 -14.92 -36.81 6.08
C ASN A 224 -15.19 -37.34 4.66
N ASP A 225 -16.10 -36.70 3.92
CA ASP A 225 -16.46 -37.04 2.54
C ASP A 225 -15.65 -36.23 1.51
N LYS A 226 -14.59 -35.52 1.96
CA LYS A 226 -13.76 -34.63 1.14
C LYS A 226 -14.53 -33.48 0.47
N LYS A 227 -15.67 -33.09 1.04
CA LYS A 227 -16.41 -31.90 0.62
C LYS A 227 -15.90 -30.67 1.33
N LEU A 228 -15.83 -29.56 0.60
CA LEU A 228 -15.45 -28.28 1.15
C LEU A 228 -16.45 -27.85 2.24
N VAL A 229 -15.92 -27.41 3.38
CA VAL A 229 -16.70 -26.83 4.48
C VAL A 229 -16.13 -25.46 4.86
N LEU A 230 -17.01 -24.51 5.16
CA LEU A 230 -16.61 -23.20 5.64
C LEU A 230 -16.53 -23.17 7.17
N PRO A 231 -15.50 -22.54 7.77
CA PRO A 231 -15.49 -22.29 9.21
C PRO A 231 -16.65 -21.38 9.62
N GLU A 232 -17.16 -21.50 10.85
CA GLU A 232 -18.40 -20.84 11.28
C GLU A 232 -18.50 -19.33 10.97
N PRO A 233 -17.47 -18.49 11.21
CA PRO A 233 -17.55 -17.08 10.85
C PRO A 233 -17.77 -16.87 9.34
N LEU A 234 -17.10 -17.65 8.50
CA LEU A 234 -17.17 -17.55 7.05
C LEU A 234 -18.47 -18.17 6.50
N ASN A 235 -18.95 -19.25 7.11
CA ASN A 235 -20.25 -19.87 6.80
C ASN A 235 -21.41 -18.90 7.12
N HIS A 236 -21.31 -18.13 8.19
CA HIS A 236 -22.30 -17.10 8.50
C HIS A 236 -22.33 -16.01 7.42
N VAL A 237 -21.16 -15.52 7.01
CA VAL A 237 -21.04 -14.54 5.91
C VAL A 237 -21.62 -15.11 4.61
N TYR A 238 -21.31 -16.38 4.27
CA TYR A 238 -21.87 -17.03 3.09
C TYR A 238 -23.41 -17.02 3.11
N LYS A 239 -24.02 -17.44 4.22
CA LYS A 239 -25.48 -17.50 4.36
C LYS A 239 -26.11 -16.12 4.29
N GLU A 240 -25.49 -15.10 4.88
CA GLU A 240 -26.00 -13.73 4.77
C GLU A 240 -25.89 -13.21 3.32
N PHE A 241 -24.75 -13.44 2.67
CA PHE A 241 -24.51 -13.02 1.31
C PHE A 241 -25.42 -13.74 0.31
N SER A 242 -25.61 -15.06 0.41
CA SER A 242 -26.46 -15.84 -0.49
C SER A 242 -27.94 -15.46 -0.38
N LEU A 243 -28.40 -15.04 0.81
CA LEU A 243 -29.77 -14.59 1.02
C LEU A 243 -30.02 -13.16 0.53
N ARG A 244 -29.05 -12.25 0.69
CA ARG A 244 -29.25 -10.81 0.44
C ARG A 244 -28.64 -10.31 -0.87
N GLY A 245 -27.57 -10.94 -1.33
CA GLY A 245 -26.78 -10.51 -2.49
C GLY A 245 -26.07 -9.16 -2.30
N THR A 246 -25.91 -8.68 -1.07
CA THR A 246 -25.33 -7.36 -0.76
C THR A 246 -23.82 -7.48 -0.50
N ASP A 247 -23.01 -6.80 -1.31
CA ASP A 247 -21.55 -6.83 -1.24
C ASP A 247 -21.01 -6.41 0.13
N GLU A 248 -21.72 -5.56 0.89
CA GLU A 248 -21.31 -5.10 2.22
C GLU A 248 -21.08 -6.24 3.21
N THR A 249 -21.74 -7.40 3.03
CA THR A 249 -21.51 -8.58 3.86
C THR A 249 -20.12 -9.20 3.67
N LEU A 250 -19.47 -8.91 2.54
CA LEU A 250 -18.11 -9.36 2.21
C LEU A 250 -17.03 -8.38 2.69
N LYS A 251 -17.43 -7.23 3.28
CA LYS A 251 -16.49 -6.19 3.68
C LYS A 251 -15.54 -6.68 4.76
N GLY A 252 -14.24 -6.49 4.52
CA GLY A 252 -13.18 -6.90 5.45
C GLY A 252 -12.72 -8.35 5.28
N LEU A 253 -13.36 -9.13 4.42
CA LEU A 253 -12.82 -10.44 4.04
C LEU A 253 -11.50 -10.30 3.28
N ARG A 254 -10.62 -11.27 3.43
CA ARG A 254 -9.39 -11.41 2.65
C ARG A 254 -9.66 -12.10 1.30
N PRO A 255 -8.76 -11.97 0.31
CA PRO A 255 -8.87 -12.67 -0.96
C PRO A 255 -9.08 -14.19 -0.82
N SER A 256 -8.33 -14.86 0.06
CA SER A 256 -8.46 -16.30 0.34
C SER A 256 -9.82 -16.69 0.92
N GLU A 257 -10.48 -15.78 1.65
CA GLU A 257 -11.82 -16.01 2.21
C GLU A 257 -12.89 -15.88 1.13
N VAL A 258 -12.83 -14.85 0.29
CA VAL A 258 -13.73 -14.72 -0.88
C VAL A 258 -13.57 -15.89 -1.85
N PHE A 259 -12.33 -16.34 -2.07
CA PHE A 259 -12.03 -17.54 -2.85
C PHE A 259 -12.69 -18.80 -2.27
N GLN A 260 -12.64 -19.00 -0.95
CA GLN A 260 -13.33 -20.11 -0.29
C GLN A 260 -14.86 -20.03 -0.45
N LEU A 261 -15.46 -18.84 -0.37
CA LEU A 261 -16.89 -18.66 -0.63
C LEU A 261 -17.25 -19.06 -2.07
N TYR A 262 -16.42 -18.70 -3.04
CA TYR A 262 -16.63 -19.03 -4.46
C TYR A 262 -16.58 -20.53 -4.70
N LEU A 263 -15.58 -21.22 -4.17
CA LEU A 263 -15.46 -22.67 -4.28
C LEU A 263 -16.55 -23.41 -3.51
N PHE A 264 -17.00 -22.86 -2.38
CA PHE A 264 -18.10 -23.45 -1.62
C PHE A 264 -19.42 -23.36 -2.37
N ALA A 265 -19.68 -22.22 -3.05
CA ALA A 265 -20.83 -22.09 -3.94
C ALA A 265 -20.79 -23.11 -5.09
N GLU A 266 -19.61 -23.42 -5.64
CA GLU A 266 -19.43 -24.48 -6.64
C GLU A 266 -19.74 -25.87 -6.07
N GLU A 267 -19.21 -26.20 -4.88
CA GLU A 267 -19.41 -27.49 -4.19
C GLU A 267 -20.89 -27.81 -3.92
N ILE A 268 -21.69 -26.79 -3.59
CA ILE A 268 -23.12 -26.95 -3.28
C ILE A 268 -24.04 -26.58 -4.45
N GLU A 269 -23.48 -26.35 -5.64
CA GLU A 269 -24.19 -25.97 -6.87
C GLU A 269 -25.04 -24.67 -6.72
N ASP A 270 -24.64 -23.77 -5.83
CA ASP A 270 -25.25 -22.45 -5.66
C ASP A 270 -24.64 -21.44 -6.64
N PHE A 271 -24.91 -21.67 -7.92
CA PHE A 271 -24.37 -20.86 -9.02
C PHE A 271 -24.86 -19.41 -9.01
N TYR A 272 -25.98 -19.13 -8.33
CA TYR A 272 -26.44 -17.75 -8.13
C TYR A 272 -25.45 -16.98 -7.26
N THR A 273 -25.12 -17.52 -6.08
CA THR A 273 -24.15 -16.90 -5.17
C THR A 273 -22.77 -16.86 -5.80
N GLN A 274 -22.37 -17.92 -6.50
CA GLN A 274 -21.10 -17.94 -7.24
C GLN A 274 -21.03 -16.80 -8.27
N TYR A 275 -22.09 -16.58 -9.05
CA TYR A 275 -22.17 -15.48 -10.01
C TYR A 275 -22.10 -14.11 -9.33
N ALA A 276 -22.75 -13.96 -8.18
CA ALA A 276 -22.74 -12.71 -7.42
C ALA A 276 -21.36 -12.36 -6.85
N LEU A 277 -20.47 -13.34 -6.66
CA LEU A 277 -19.09 -13.10 -6.20
C LEU A 277 -18.16 -12.51 -7.27
N PHE A 278 -18.52 -12.56 -8.56
CA PHE A 278 -17.75 -11.91 -9.61
C PHE A 278 -17.75 -10.39 -9.48
N ASN A 279 -16.72 -9.75 -10.02
CA ASN A 279 -16.64 -8.30 -10.04
C ASN A 279 -17.57 -7.72 -11.12
N HIS A 280 -18.64 -7.05 -10.67
CA HIS A 280 -19.66 -6.48 -11.54
C HIS A 280 -19.48 -4.98 -11.84
N GLU A 281 -18.34 -4.39 -11.46
CA GLU A 281 -18.02 -2.98 -11.68
C GLU A 281 -18.22 -2.53 -13.15
N PRO A 282 -18.73 -1.30 -13.38
CA PRO A 282 -18.75 -0.71 -14.70
C PRO A 282 -17.34 -0.58 -15.28
N GLY A 283 -17.11 -1.13 -16.48
CA GLY A 283 -15.83 -1.05 -17.17
C GLY A 283 -14.97 -2.31 -17.07
N ILE A 284 -15.37 -3.29 -16.27
CA ILE A 284 -14.81 -4.65 -16.33
C ILE A 284 -15.54 -5.43 -17.42
N GLU A 285 -14.78 -6.10 -18.29
CA GLU A 285 -15.34 -6.98 -19.32
C GLU A 285 -16.00 -8.19 -18.64
N LYS A 286 -17.28 -8.42 -18.97
CA LYS A 286 -18.08 -9.52 -18.44
C LYS A 286 -18.33 -10.52 -19.56
N PRO A 287 -17.62 -11.67 -19.59
CA PRO A 287 -17.88 -12.73 -20.56
C PRO A 287 -19.31 -13.23 -20.49
N PHE A 288 -19.92 -13.19 -19.29
CA PHE A 288 -21.31 -13.54 -19.05
C PHE A 288 -22.05 -12.33 -18.46
N PRO A 289 -22.64 -11.46 -19.29
CA PRO A 289 -23.29 -10.24 -18.83
C PRO A 289 -24.49 -10.49 -17.92
N THR A 290 -25.14 -11.66 -18.05
CA THR A 290 -26.28 -12.05 -17.23
C THR A 290 -26.05 -13.40 -16.54
N LEU A 291 -26.78 -13.62 -15.44
CA LEU A 291 -26.80 -14.91 -14.75
C LEU A 291 -27.23 -16.05 -15.69
N ASN A 292 -28.17 -15.81 -16.59
CA ASN A 292 -28.64 -16.85 -17.51
C ASN A 292 -27.54 -17.27 -18.49
N ASP A 293 -26.73 -16.32 -18.96
CA ASP A 293 -25.57 -16.62 -19.82
C ASP A 293 -24.54 -17.48 -19.07
N TYR A 294 -24.30 -17.15 -17.80
CA TYR A 294 -23.41 -17.92 -16.92
C TYR A 294 -23.92 -19.35 -16.69
N LEU A 295 -25.20 -19.51 -16.35
CA LEU A 295 -25.82 -20.82 -16.14
C LEU A 295 -25.82 -21.66 -17.41
N ASN A 296 -26.07 -21.06 -18.58
CA ASN A 296 -25.97 -21.76 -19.85
C ASN A 296 -24.54 -22.27 -20.09
N ALA A 297 -23.53 -21.42 -19.86
CA ALA A 297 -22.13 -21.79 -20.03
C ALA A 297 -21.70 -22.94 -19.10
N ILE A 298 -22.15 -22.93 -17.84
CA ILE A 298 -21.95 -24.06 -16.90
C ILE A 298 -22.64 -25.33 -17.41
N SER A 299 -23.86 -25.23 -17.92
CA SER A 299 -24.59 -26.40 -18.42
C SER A 299 -23.91 -27.03 -19.65
N GLU A 300 -23.28 -26.21 -20.50
CA GLU A 300 -22.52 -26.66 -21.66
C GLU A 300 -21.15 -27.26 -21.26
N SER A 301 -20.57 -26.80 -20.14
CA SER A 301 -19.30 -27.30 -19.62
C SER A 301 -19.41 -28.57 -18.75
N ALA A 302 -20.63 -29.06 -18.49
CA ALA A 302 -20.90 -30.31 -17.74
C ALA A 302 -20.29 -31.60 -18.35
N SER A 303 -19.55 -31.46 -19.46
CA SER A 303 -18.77 -32.52 -20.10
C SER A 303 -17.30 -32.58 -19.66
N ILE A 304 -16.82 -31.62 -18.85
CA ILE A 304 -15.47 -31.62 -18.29
C ILE A 304 -15.41 -32.67 -17.16
N PRO A 305 -14.47 -33.64 -17.21
CA PRO A 305 -14.26 -34.60 -16.12
C PRO A 305 -13.96 -33.90 -14.79
N GLU A 306 -14.48 -34.43 -13.68
CA GLU A 306 -14.33 -33.85 -12.34
C GLU A 306 -12.85 -33.58 -12.00
N GLU A 307 -11.94 -34.49 -12.39
CA GLU A 307 -10.52 -34.39 -12.10
C GLU A 307 -9.85 -33.18 -12.77
N GLN A 308 -10.47 -32.61 -13.80
CA GLN A 308 -9.98 -31.46 -14.54
C GLN A 308 -10.52 -30.12 -14.01
N THR A 309 -11.51 -30.16 -13.11
CA THR A 309 -12.15 -28.97 -12.52
C THR A 309 -11.19 -28.23 -11.58
N LEU A 310 -11.42 -26.92 -11.41
CA LEU A 310 -10.67 -26.11 -10.44
C LEU A 310 -10.86 -26.64 -9.02
N LEU A 311 -12.10 -26.96 -8.64
CA LEU A 311 -12.44 -27.47 -7.31
C LEU A 311 -11.66 -28.76 -6.96
N HIS A 312 -11.50 -29.68 -7.91
CA HIS A 312 -10.71 -30.89 -7.67
C HIS A 312 -9.21 -30.57 -7.47
N ARG A 313 -8.64 -29.65 -8.26
CA ARG A 313 -7.21 -29.27 -8.14
C ARG A 313 -6.93 -28.60 -6.80
N VAL A 314 -7.73 -27.62 -6.42
CA VAL A 314 -7.51 -26.82 -5.21
C VAL A 314 -7.73 -27.61 -3.92
N LYS A 315 -8.57 -28.66 -3.93
CA LYS A 315 -8.73 -29.59 -2.79
C LYS A 315 -7.47 -30.40 -2.47
N ASN A 316 -6.59 -30.60 -3.46
CA ASN A 316 -5.41 -31.42 -3.32
C ASN A 316 -4.10 -30.60 -3.29
N ALA A 317 -4.16 -29.32 -3.61
CA ALA A 317 -2.99 -28.46 -3.73
C ALA A 317 -2.66 -27.68 -2.44
N SER A 318 -1.41 -27.21 -2.36
CA SER A 318 -1.04 -26.13 -1.45
C SER A 318 -1.48 -24.79 -2.04
N LEU A 319 -2.02 -23.92 -1.18
CA LEU A 319 -2.59 -22.63 -1.59
C LEU A 319 -1.91 -21.49 -0.86
N GLU A 320 -1.59 -20.45 -1.62
CA GLU A 320 -0.98 -19.23 -1.08
C GLU A 320 -1.74 -18.01 -1.60
N GLU A 321 -2.09 -17.09 -0.70
CA GLU A 321 -2.60 -15.79 -1.07
C GLU A 321 -1.42 -14.85 -1.37
N VAL A 322 -1.41 -14.24 -2.55
CA VAL A 322 -0.40 -13.26 -2.94
C VAL A 322 -1.10 -11.94 -3.28
N THR A 323 -0.86 -10.94 -2.46
CA THR A 323 -1.36 -9.58 -2.68
C THR A 323 -0.36 -8.82 -3.54
N LEU A 324 -0.79 -8.39 -4.72
CA LEU A 324 0.06 -7.63 -5.66
C LEU A 324 0.08 -6.16 -5.28
N ASP A 325 -1.08 -5.62 -4.92
CA ASP A 325 -1.29 -4.24 -4.49
C ASP A 325 -2.57 -4.16 -3.62
N ASP A 326 -2.94 -2.95 -3.19
CA ASP A 326 -4.12 -2.72 -2.35
C ASP A 326 -5.46 -3.13 -2.99
N SER A 327 -5.49 -3.36 -4.30
CA SER A 327 -6.69 -3.60 -5.12
C SER A 327 -6.67 -4.92 -5.90
N SER A 328 -5.52 -5.61 -5.97
CA SER A 328 -5.32 -6.82 -6.76
C SER A 328 -4.62 -7.90 -5.95
N ALA A 329 -5.14 -9.13 -6.02
CA ALA A 329 -4.55 -10.29 -5.40
C ALA A 329 -4.77 -11.53 -6.27
N TYR A 330 -3.97 -12.57 -6.06
CA TYR A 330 -4.23 -13.88 -6.64
C TYR A 330 -3.98 -14.99 -5.61
N ILE A 331 -4.67 -16.12 -5.81
CA ILE A 331 -4.39 -17.36 -5.10
C ILE A 331 -3.47 -18.19 -5.98
N SER A 332 -2.25 -18.45 -5.50
CA SER A 332 -1.32 -19.37 -6.14
C SER A 332 -1.67 -20.81 -5.76
N ILE A 333 -1.66 -21.71 -6.74
CA ILE A 333 -1.90 -23.13 -6.57
C ILE A 333 -0.58 -23.84 -6.83
N SER A 334 0.15 -24.20 -5.76
CA SER A 334 1.60 -24.47 -5.81
C SER A 334 2.01 -25.66 -6.70
N GLU A 335 1.09 -26.57 -7.01
CA GLU A 335 1.37 -27.76 -7.81
C GLU A 335 1.42 -27.48 -9.32
N GLU A 336 0.96 -26.31 -9.77
CA GLU A 336 0.95 -25.91 -11.18
C GLU A 336 1.56 -24.51 -11.34
N ALA A 337 2.85 -24.45 -11.71
CA ALA A 337 3.55 -23.20 -11.93
C ALA A 337 2.81 -22.34 -12.99
N GLY A 338 2.37 -21.16 -12.56
CA GLY A 338 1.66 -20.22 -13.41
C GLY A 338 0.15 -20.28 -13.30
N LEU A 339 -0.46 -21.24 -12.59
CA LEU A 339 -1.91 -21.27 -12.36
C LEU A 339 -2.26 -20.36 -11.16
N GLY A 340 -2.90 -19.23 -11.44
CA GLY A 340 -3.37 -18.29 -10.42
C GLY A 340 -4.88 -18.10 -10.46
N PHE A 341 -5.52 -17.87 -9.31
CA PHE A 341 -6.91 -17.42 -9.23
C PHE A 341 -6.98 -15.94 -8.84
N GLY A 342 -7.32 -15.06 -9.78
CA GLY A 342 -7.29 -13.61 -9.59
C GLY A 342 -8.54 -13.03 -8.92
N LEU A 343 -8.30 -12.08 -8.00
CA LEU A 343 -9.31 -11.27 -7.34
C LEU A 343 -8.96 -9.79 -7.46
N SER A 344 -9.99 -8.95 -7.48
CA SER A 344 -9.84 -7.49 -7.48
C SER A 344 -10.86 -6.84 -6.57
N LYS A 345 -10.53 -5.68 -5.99
CA LYS A 345 -11.50 -4.88 -5.24
C LYS A 345 -12.46 -4.16 -6.20
N ASN A 346 -13.73 -4.08 -5.82
CA ASN A 346 -14.67 -3.13 -6.41
C ASN A 346 -14.39 -1.69 -5.90
N SER A 347 -15.16 -0.71 -6.37
CA SER A 347 -15.04 0.71 -6.01
C SER A 347 -15.34 1.00 -4.54
N GLU A 348 -15.98 0.07 -3.83
CA GLU A 348 -16.22 0.14 -2.38
C GLU A 348 -15.10 -0.50 -1.56
N GLY A 349 -14.06 -1.02 -2.21
CA GLY A 349 -12.91 -1.66 -1.58
C GLY A 349 -13.16 -3.11 -1.13
N ILE A 350 -14.18 -3.76 -1.69
CA ILE A 350 -14.57 -5.14 -1.35
C ILE A 350 -13.99 -6.09 -2.39
N TRP A 351 -13.32 -7.16 -1.95
CA TRP A 351 -12.74 -8.16 -2.86
C TRP A 351 -13.81 -8.95 -3.60
N LYS A 352 -13.63 -9.09 -4.91
CA LYS A 352 -14.50 -9.82 -5.84
C LYS A 352 -13.65 -10.71 -6.75
N VAL A 353 -14.26 -11.77 -7.27
CA VAL A 353 -13.62 -12.71 -8.20
C VAL A 353 -13.52 -12.08 -9.60
N ASN A 354 -12.37 -12.24 -10.26
CA ASN A 354 -12.24 -11.79 -11.65
C ASN A 354 -13.02 -12.72 -12.59
N TRP A 355 -13.58 -12.20 -13.69
CA TRP A 355 -14.37 -13.00 -14.64
C TRP A 355 -13.61 -14.09 -15.38
N MET A 356 -12.31 -13.87 -15.59
CA MET A 356 -11.36 -14.90 -16.00
C MET A 356 -10.41 -15.10 -14.83
N PRO A 357 -10.85 -15.85 -13.80
CA PRO A 357 -10.11 -15.90 -12.56
C PRO A 357 -8.85 -16.74 -12.72
N ILE A 358 -8.89 -17.79 -13.55
CA ILE A 358 -7.74 -18.63 -13.85
C ILE A 358 -6.85 -17.90 -14.86
N GLN A 359 -5.60 -17.64 -14.48
CA GLN A 359 -4.57 -16.98 -15.29
C GLN A 359 -3.32 -17.82 -15.36
#